data_AF-K2AZC4-F1
#
_entry.id   AF-K2AZC4-F1
#
_cell.length_a   1.000
_cell.length_b   1.000
_cell.length_c   1.000
_cell.angle_alpha   90.00
_cell.angle_beta   90.00
_cell.angle_gamma   90.00
#
_symmetry.space_group_name_H-M   'P 1'
#
loop_
_entity.id
_entity.type
_entity.pdbx_description
1 polymer ?
#
loop_
_entity_poly.entity_id
_entity_poly.type
_entity_poly.pdbx_seq_one_letter_code
_entity_poly.pdbx_strand_id
1 'polypeptide(L)'
;MSKLPKKQIQKSFGRELVLDLYDCDLKKISSKREIHKFVIELCDNVIKMKRYGRALIPHFGHADPVTSGYSLVQLIETSSVSAHFSELKRSVYLNIFSCAPFDAKKTTAFCKKFFRAKRVKLHLIKRS
;
A
#
# COMPACT_ATOMS: atom_id res chain seq x y z
N MET A 1 28.69 29.59 23.41
CA MET A 1 27.54 29.60 22.48
C MET A 1 27.48 28.25 21.76
N SER A 2 26.61 27.35 22.22
CA SER A 2 26.43 26.01 21.65
C SER A 2 25.81 26.10 20.27
N LYS A 3 26.52 25.58 19.25
CA LYS A 3 26.00 25.47 17.87
C LYS A 3 24.78 24.54 17.88
N LEU A 4 23.61 25.08 17.54
CA LEU A 4 22.40 24.30 17.26
C LEU A 4 22.70 23.28 16.14
N PRO A 5 22.22 22.03 16.23
CA PRO A 5 22.47 21.03 15.20
C PRO A 5 21.78 21.44 13.89
N LYS A 6 22.56 21.47 12.80
CA LYS A 6 22.07 21.74 11.44
C LYS A 6 21.01 20.68 11.08
N LYS A 7 19.76 21.11 10.90
CA LYS A 7 18.66 20.29 10.40
C LYS A 7 19.07 19.74 9.04
N GLN A 8 19.29 18.43 8.94
CA GLN A 8 19.68 17.75 7.71
C GLN A 8 18.59 18.00 6.66
N ILE A 9 18.93 18.71 5.58
CA ILE A 9 18.02 18.91 4.44
C ILE A 9 17.71 17.53 3.85
N GLN A 10 16.44 17.17 3.85
CA GLN A 10 15.95 15.86 3.40
C GLN A 10 16.19 15.74 1.89
N LYS A 11 17.26 15.04 1.47
CA LYS A 11 17.66 14.82 0.05
C LYS A 11 16.70 13.96 -0.79
N SER A 12 15.44 13.79 -0.38
CA SER A 12 14.45 12.96 -1.08
C SER A 12 13.04 13.43 -0.78
N PHE A 13 12.20 13.54 -1.82
CA PHE A 13 10.77 13.77 -1.71
C PHE A 13 10.06 12.71 -0.86
N GLY A 14 10.46 11.45 -0.94
CA GLY A 14 9.81 10.37 -0.17
C GLY A 14 10.39 8.97 -0.42
N ARG A 15 9.59 7.95 -0.09
CA ARG A 15 9.88 6.54 -0.36
C ARG A 15 8.66 5.84 -0.94
N GLU A 16 8.91 4.87 -1.81
CA GLU A 16 7.88 3.98 -2.33
C GLU A 16 8.19 2.54 -1.93
N LEU A 17 7.24 1.91 -1.27
CA LEU A 17 7.28 0.49 -0.95
C LEU A 17 6.38 -0.25 -1.95
N VAL A 18 6.98 -1.10 -2.77
CA VAL A 18 6.29 -1.95 -3.75
C VAL A 18 6.28 -3.37 -3.21
N LEU A 19 5.10 -3.96 -3.11
CA LEU A 19 4.87 -5.30 -2.57
C LEU A 19 4.10 -6.15 -3.57
N ASP A 20 4.62 -7.35 -3.83
CA ASP A 20 3.84 -8.44 -4.38
C ASP A 20 3.52 -9.43 -3.27
N LEU A 21 2.24 -9.62 -2.99
CA LEU A 21 1.74 -10.55 -1.99
C LEU A 21 1.10 -11.73 -2.72
N TYR A 22 1.56 -12.94 -2.43
CA TYR A 22 1.09 -14.15 -3.11
C TYR A 22 0.41 -15.13 -2.15
N ASP A 23 -0.43 -15.99 -2.71
CA ASP A 23 -1.17 -17.02 -1.98
C ASP A 23 -2.07 -16.42 -0.89
N CYS A 24 -2.70 -15.28 -1.22
CA CYS A 24 -3.57 -14.53 -0.31
C CYS A 24 -4.88 -15.28 -0.03
N ASP A 25 -5.55 -14.91 1.06
CA ASP A 25 -6.92 -15.32 1.34
C ASP A 25 -7.87 -14.65 0.36
N LEU A 26 -8.58 -15.47 -0.44
CA LEU A 26 -9.49 -14.98 -1.47
C LEU A 26 -10.56 -14.06 -0.87
N LYS A 27 -11.10 -14.39 0.32
CA LYS A 27 -12.14 -13.59 0.98
C LYS A 27 -11.68 -12.16 1.32
N LYS A 28 -10.37 -11.96 1.47
CA LYS A 28 -9.77 -10.64 1.77
C LYS A 28 -9.59 -9.78 0.53
N ILE A 29 -9.29 -10.41 -0.61
CA ILE A 29 -8.93 -9.70 -1.85
C ILE A 29 -10.12 -9.57 -2.81
N SER A 30 -11.18 -10.37 -2.64
CA SER A 30 -12.42 -10.32 -3.43
C SER A 30 -13.57 -9.57 -2.72
N SER A 31 -13.25 -8.71 -1.75
CA SER A 31 -14.25 -7.95 -1.00
C SER A 31 -13.89 -6.47 -0.92
N LYS A 32 -14.70 -5.63 -1.58
CA LYS A 32 -14.58 -4.16 -1.49
C LYS A 32 -14.55 -3.67 -0.04
N ARG A 33 -15.31 -4.30 0.85
CA ARG A 33 -15.35 -3.97 2.28
C ARG A 33 -14.03 -4.27 2.98
N GLU A 34 -13.43 -5.42 2.71
CA GLU A 34 -12.12 -5.79 3.29
C GLU A 34 -11.00 -4.91 2.73
N ILE A 35 -11.02 -4.58 1.44
CA ILE A 35 -10.05 -3.67 0.81
C ILE A 35 -10.18 -2.25 1.39
N HIS A 36 -11.40 -1.78 1.61
CA HIS A 36 -11.64 -0.49 2.26
C HIS A 36 -11.14 -0.48 3.70
N LYS A 37 -11.38 -1.56 4.47
CA LYS A 37 -10.84 -1.73 5.82
C LYS A 37 -9.31 -1.74 5.82
N PHE A 38 -8.70 -2.45 4.87
CA PHE A 38 -7.25 -2.52 4.70
C PHE A 38 -6.64 -1.14 4.56
N VAL A 39 -7.16 -0.32 3.63
CA VAL A 39 -6.52 0.97 3.32
C VAL A 39 -6.68 1.97 4.45
N ILE A 40 -7.81 1.94 5.18
CA ILE A 40 -7.99 2.74 6.40
C ILE A 40 -6.96 2.36 7.46
N GLU A 41 -6.86 1.07 7.77
CA GLU A 41 -5.93 0.55 8.79
C GLU A 41 -4.47 0.84 8.42
N LEU A 42 -4.11 0.63 7.15
CA LEU A 42 -2.79 0.94 6.62
C LEU A 42 -2.45 2.43 6.86
N CYS A 43 -3.30 3.32 6.37
CA CYS A 43 -3.06 4.76 6.45
C CYS A 43 -3.06 5.26 7.89
N ASP A 44 -4.06 4.91 8.69
CA ASP A 44 -4.31 5.54 9.98
C ASP A 44 -3.39 4.95 11.07
N ASN A 45 -3.13 3.64 11.05
CA ASN A 45 -2.44 2.95 12.15
C ASN A 45 -1.01 2.51 11.81
N VAL A 46 -0.71 2.24 10.54
CA VAL A 46 0.58 1.64 10.15
C VAL A 46 1.56 2.68 9.63
N ILE A 47 1.16 3.46 8.62
CA ILE A 47 2.01 4.51 8.03
C ILE A 47 1.72 5.90 8.58
N LYS A 48 0.64 6.06 9.36
CA LYS A 48 0.21 7.31 10.02
C LYS A 48 0.11 8.49 9.04
N MET A 49 -0.47 8.23 7.88
CA MET A 49 -0.68 9.22 6.82
C MET A 49 -2.15 9.60 6.72
N LYS A 50 -2.42 10.90 6.62
CA LYS A 50 -3.79 11.40 6.49
C LYS A 50 -4.32 11.13 5.09
N ARG A 51 -5.48 10.46 5.02
CA ARG A 51 -6.20 10.17 3.78
C ARG A 51 -6.83 11.44 3.20
N TYR A 52 -6.84 11.55 1.88
CA TYR A 52 -7.51 12.59 1.13
C TYR A 52 -8.64 11.99 0.29
N GLY A 53 -9.87 12.43 0.55
CA GLY A 53 -11.06 11.93 -0.14
C GLY A 53 -11.38 10.45 0.12
N ARG A 54 -12.37 9.94 -0.60
CA ARG A 54 -12.79 8.53 -0.54
C ARG A 54 -11.87 7.66 -1.40
N ALA A 55 -11.54 6.47 -0.90
CA ALA A 55 -10.84 5.47 -1.70
C ALA A 55 -11.66 5.08 -2.94
N LEU A 56 -11.00 5.02 -4.09
CA LEU A 56 -11.54 4.47 -5.32
C LEU A 56 -11.29 2.96 -5.33
N ILE A 57 -12.36 2.16 -5.27
CA ILE A 57 -12.28 0.69 -5.23
C ILE A 57 -13.25 0.05 -6.24
N PRO A 58 -12.99 0.17 -7.55
CA PRO A 58 -13.76 -0.47 -8.59
C PRO A 58 -13.39 -1.95 -8.73
N HIS A 59 -14.36 -2.76 -9.16
CA HIS A 59 -14.12 -4.09 -9.73
C HIS A 59 -14.38 -3.98 -11.22
N PHE A 60 -13.44 -4.36 -12.06
CA PHE A 60 -13.54 -4.21 -13.51
C PHE A 60 -12.62 -5.22 -14.22
N GLY A 61 -12.46 -5.09 -15.55
CA GLY A 61 -11.61 -5.96 -16.34
C GLY A 61 -12.25 -7.33 -16.62
N HIS A 62 -13.58 -7.41 -16.63
CA HIS A 62 -14.30 -8.68 -16.73
C HIS A 62 -14.15 -9.43 -18.07
N ALA A 63 -13.58 -8.79 -19.09
CA ALA A 63 -13.34 -9.41 -20.39
C ALA A 63 -12.28 -10.52 -20.36
N ASP A 64 -11.35 -10.48 -19.40
CA ASP A 64 -10.33 -11.51 -19.20
C ASP A 64 -10.22 -11.84 -17.70
N PRO A 65 -10.46 -13.11 -17.28
CA PRO A 65 -10.31 -13.54 -15.89
C PRO A 65 -8.95 -13.22 -15.26
N VAL A 66 -7.89 -13.11 -16.05
CA VAL A 66 -6.55 -12.72 -15.57
C VAL A 66 -6.52 -11.26 -15.13
N THR A 67 -7.30 -10.40 -15.78
CA THR A 67 -7.39 -8.96 -15.51
C THR A 67 -8.57 -8.57 -14.61
N SER A 68 -9.52 -9.48 -14.42
CA SER A 68 -10.69 -9.22 -13.58
C SER A 68 -10.33 -9.21 -12.10
N GLY A 69 -10.78 -8.17 -11.40
CA GLY A 69 -10.56 -8.04 -9.97
C GLY A 69 -10.77 -6.62 -9.47
N TYR A 70 -10.56 -6.43 -8.17
CA TYR A 70 -10.56 -5.11 -7.58
C TYR A 70 -9.27 -4.34 -7.93
N SER A 71 -9.39 -3.02 -8.02
CA SER A 71 -8.26 -2.11 -7.86
C SER A 71 -8.55 -1.14 -6.72
N LEU A 72 -7.50 -0.53 -6.18
CA LEU A 72 -7.56 0.47 -5.12
C LEU A 72 -6.71 1.67 -5.53
N VAL A 73 -7.25 2.87 -5.32
CA VAL A 73 -6.48 4.11 -5.21
C VAL A 73 -6.97 4.89 -4.00
N GLN A 74 -6.07 5.22 -3.09
CA GLN A 74 -6.30 6.14 -1.98
C GLN A 74 -5.24 7.23 -2.03
N LEU A 75 -5.68 8.47 -2.28
CA LEU A 75 -4.82 9.63 -2.06
C LEU A 75 -4.59 9.82 -0.57
N ILE A 76 -3.37 10.17 -0.21
CA ILE A 76 -2.96 10.60 1.13
C ILE A 76 -2.25 11.94 0.97
N GLU A 77 -2.06 12.73 2.04
CA GLU A 77 -1.47 14.07 1.90
C GLU A 77 -0.15 14.03 1.09
N THR A 78 -0.16 14.67 -0.09
CA THR A 78 0.94 14.76 -1.08
C THR A 78 1.47 13.43 -1.66
N SER A 79 0.73 12.33 -1.55
CA SER A 79 1.18 11.01 -2.06
C SER A 79 0.00 10.02 -2.24
N SER A 80 0.25 8.72 -2.42
CA SER A 80 -0.81 7.76 -2.73
C SER A 80 -0.51 6.31 -2.32
N VAL A 81 -1.58 5.56 -2.09
CA VAL A 81 -1.59 4.10 -2.03
C VAL A 81 -2.39 3.59 -3.21
N SER A 82 -1.81 2.69 -4.00
CA SER A 82 -2.52 2.00 -5.09
C SER A 82 -2.32 0.50 -5.02
N ALA A 83 -3.32 -0.28 -5.45
CA ALA A 83 -3.18 -1.73 -5.53
C ALA A 83 -4.07 -2.37 -6.60
N HIS A 84 -3.66 -3.54 -7.06
CA HIS A 84 -4.46 -4.44 -7.90
C HIS A 84 -4.58 -5.80 -7.23
N PHE A 85 -5.79 -6.36 -7.24
CA PHE A 85 -6.15 -7.60 -6.56
C PHE A 85 -6.55 -8.65 -7.61
N SER A 86 -5.68 -9.63 -7.85
CA SER A 86 -6.00 -10.73 -8.77
C SER A 86 -6.62 -11.89 -7.99
N GLU A 87 -7.93 -12.07 -8.17
CA GLU A 87 -8.68 -13.16 -7.53
C GLU A 87 -8.25 -14.52 -8.08
N LEU A 88 -8.05 -14.60 -9.41
CA LEU A 88 -7.56 -15.79 -10.10
C LEU A 88 -6.18 -16.22 -9.59
N LYS A 89 -5.22 -15.29 -9.50
CA LYS A 89 -3.84 -15.57 -9.06
C LYS A 89 -3.68 -15.57 -7.54
N ARG A 90 -4.72 -15.20 -6.79
CA ARG A 90 -4.69 -15.00 -5.33
C ARG A 90 -3.56 -14.08 -4.90
N SER A 91 -3.37 -12.98 -5.62
CA SER A 91 -2.25 -12.06 -5.43
C SER A 91 -2.69 -10.61 -5.30
N VAL A 92 -1.88 -9.82 -4.59
CA VAL A 92 -2.03 -8.37 -4.46
C VAL A 92 -0.74 -7.70 -4.88
N TYR A 93 -0.85 -6.72 -5.77
CA TYR A 93 0.23 -5.86 -6.22
C TYR A 93 -0.01 -4.48 -5.64
N LEU A 94 0.85 -4.04 -4.72
CA LEU A 94 0.59 -2.89 -3.85
C LEU A 94 1.76 -1.91 -3.90
N ASN A 95 1.45 -0.63 -4.14
CA ASN A 95 2.37 0.48 -4.08
C ASN A 95 1.96 1.41 -2.94
N ILE A 96 2.89 1.69 -2.04
CA ILE A 96 2.74 2.65 -0.94
C ILE A 96 3.78 3.73 -1.15
N PHE A 97 3.36 4.84 -1.76
CA PHE A 97 4.20 6.01 -1.94
C PHE A 97 3.88 7.02 -0.83
N SER A 98 4.90 7.44 -0.08
CA SER A 98 4.74 8.42 1.01
C SER A 98 5.94 9.36 1.08
N CYS A 99 5.67 10.65 1.30
CA CYS A 99 6.67 11.65 1.65
C CYS A 99 7.12 11.53 3.13
N ALA A 100 6.24 11.06 4.01
CA ALA A 100 6.55 10.81 5.40
C ALA A 100 7.30 9.48 5.59
N PRO A 101 8.24 9.41 6.56
CA PRO A 101 8.94 8.17 6.87
C PRO A 101 8.00 7.13 7.50
N PHE A 102 8.11 5.89 7.06
CA PHE A 102 7.46 4.73 7.66
C PHE A 102 8.43 3.54 7.73
N ASP A 103 8.14 2.60 8.64
CA ASP A 103 8.91 1.37 8.77
C ASP A 103 8.44 0.36 7.70
N ALA A 104 9.27 0.17 6.67
CA ALA A 104 8.95 -0.74 5.57
C ALA A 104 8.74 -2.18 6.05
N LYS A 105 9.53 -2.68 7.01
CA LYS A 105 9.39 -4.06 7.51
C LYS A 105 8.08 -4.24 8.26
N LYS A 106 7.72 -3.31 9.14
CA LYS A 106 6.43 -3.34 9.85
C LYS A 106 5.26 -3.22 8.89
N THR A 107 5.36 -2.34 7.90
CA THR A 107 4.32 -2.15 6.88
C THR A 107 4.12 -3.42 6.06
N THR A 108 5.20 -4.06 5.60
CA THR A 108 5.14 -5.34 4.89
C THR A 108 4.56 -6.46 5.74
N ALA A 109 4.95 -6.55 7.02
CA ALA A 109 4.40 -7.54 7.94
C ALA A 109 2.89 -7.35 8.15
N PHE A 110 2.43 -6.11 8.28
CA PHE A 110 1.01 -5.78 8.32
C PHE A 110 0.28 -6.24 7.04
N CYS A 111 0.77 -5.86 5.86
CA CYS A 111 0.14 -6.25 4.59
C CYS A 111 0.08 -7.78 4.43
N LYS A 112 1.18 -8.47 4.72
CA LYS A 112 1.25 -9.95 4.71
C LYS A 112 0.19 -10.55 5.64
N LYS A 113 0.09 -10.06 6.87
CA LYS A 113 -0.87 -10.53 7.87
C LYS A 113 -2.31 -10.25 7.46
N PHE A 114 -2.61 -9.04 6.97
CA PHE A 114 -3.97 -8.63 6.61
C PHE A 114 -4.55 -9.53 5.52
N PHE A 115 -3.79 -9.74 4.44
CA PHE A 115 -4.20 -10.56 3.30
C PHE A 115 -3.91 -12.06 3.48
N ARG A 116 -3.31 -12.45 4.61
CA ARG A 116 -2.86 -13.83 4.90
C ARG A 116 -1.98 -14.41 3.80
N ALA A 117 -1.14 -13.56 3.21
CA ALA A 117 -0.23 -13.97 2.14
C ALA A 117 0.85 -14.91 2.67
N LYS A 118 1.19 -15.95 1.91
CA LYS A 118 2.25 -16.89 2.31
C LYS A 118 3.62 -16.37 1.94
N ARG A 119 3.73 -15.70 0.79
CA ARG A 119 4.98 -15.16 0.24
C ARG A 119 4.84 -13.69 -0.10
N VAL A 120 5.95 -12.97 0.01
CA VAL A 120 6.02 -11.54 -0.28
C VAL A 120 7.30 -11.23 -1.03
N LYS A 121 7.22 -10.45 -2.10
CA LYS A 121 8.37 -9.74 -2.68
C LYS A 121 8.28 -8.27 -2.30
N LEU A 122 9.43 -7.66 -2.04
CA LEU A 122 9.53 -6.29 -1.55
C LEU A 122 10.59 -5.53 -2.34
N HIS A 123 10.24 -4.33 -2.78
CA HIS A 123 11.17 -3.33 -3.27
C HIS A 123 10.93 -2.03 -2.52
N LEU A 124 12.00 -1.42 -2.01
CA LEU A 124 11.96 -0.10 -1.38
C LEU A 124 12.75 0.87 -2.25
N ILE A 125 12.07 1.89 -2.74
CA ILE A 125 12.61 2.87 -3.67
C ILE A 125 12.68 4.22 -2.98
N LYS A 126 13.84 4.89 -3.07
CA LYS A 126 14.00 6.29 -2.66
C LYS A 126 13.45 7.18 -3.79
N ARG A 127 12.59 8.14 -3.45
CA ARG A 127 11.98 9.08 -4.39
C ARG A 127 12.61 10.45 -4.16
N SER A 128 13.33 10.98 -5.14
CA SER A 128 14.10 12.24 -5.05
C SER A 128 13.84 13.13 -6.24
#